data_AF-A0A9W9M2Y6-F1
#
_entry.id   AF-A0A9W9M2Y6-F1
#
_cell.length_a   1.000
_cell.length_b   1.000
_cell.length_c   1.000
_cell.angle_alpha   90.00
_cell.angle_beta   90.00
_cell.angle_gamma   90.00
#
_symmetry.space_group_name_H-M   'P 1'
#
loop_
_entity.id
_entity.type
_entity.pdbx_description
1 polymer ?
#
loop_
_entity_poly.entity_id
_entity_poly.type
_entity_poly.pdbx_seq_one_letter_code
_entity_poly.pdbx_strand_id
1 'polypeptide(L)'
;MLLGFQNVVSGTFIGHKNNGVLFSALFSAQDSLHGESESFCVRAHPDGGYVLLVKQACGFLPVQICMDRWLMVGTNKDEGVAWEFIRVKDEHAI
;
A
#
# COMPACT_ATOMS: atom_id res chain seq x y z
N MET A 1 -1.62 13.76 -3.88
CA MET A 1 -0.73 13.40 -2.75
C MET A 1 -0.44 11.92 -2.88
N LEU A 2 0.82 11.56 -3.13
CA LEU A 2 1.27 10.18 -3.24
C LEU A 2 1.86 9.84 -1.86
N LEU A 3 1.35 8.79 -1.22
CA LEU A 3 1.75 8.38 0.13
C LEU A 3 2.58 7.10 0.06
N GLY A 4 3.53 6.96 0.99
CA GLY A 4 4.22 5.70 1.28
C GLY A 4 3.78 5.16 2.63
N PHE A 5 3.72 3.84 2.77
CA PHE A 5 3.45 3.17 4.04
C PHE A 5 4.75 2.61 4.60
N GLN A 6 5.19 3.12 5.75
CA GLN A 6 6.41 2.65 6.41
C GLN A 6 6.06 1.73 7.59
N ASN A 7 6.76 0.61 7.68
CA ASN A 7 6.81 -0.20 8.89
C ASN A 7 7.71 0.49 9.92
N VAL A 8 7.16 0.84 11.08
CA VAL A 8 7.87 1.57 12.15
C VAL A 8 8.98 0.73 12.80
N VAL A 9 8.87 -0.60 12.81
CA VAL A 9 9.82 -1.52 13.45
C VAL A 9 11.04 -1.76 12.55
N SER A 10 10.81 -2.10 11.29
CA SER A 10 11.90 -2.41 10.33
C SER A 10 12.40 -1.18 9.56
N GLY A 11 11.68 -0.05 9.62
CA GLY A 11 11.97 1.15 8.83
C GLY A 11 11.73 0.98 7.32
N THR A 12 11.25 -0.18 6.88
CA THR A 12 11.00 -0.53 5.48
C THR A 12 9.66 0.04 5.01
N PHE A 13 9.50 0.22 3.71
CA PHE A 13 8.26 0.71 3.11
C PHE A 13 7.53 -0.42 2.37
N ILE A 14 6.22 -0.28 2.17
CA ILE A 14 5.49 -1.14 1.25
C ILE A 14 5.90 -0.76 -0.19
N GLY A 15 6.50 -1.72 -0.90
CA GLY A 15 6.77 -1.66 -2.33
C GLY A 15 6.01 -2.75 -3.08
N HIS A 16 6.14 -2.80 -4.39
CA HIS A 16 5.57 -3.88 -5.20
C HIS A 16 6.52 -4.37 -6.29
N LYS A 17 6.48 -5.68 -6.56
CA LYS A 17 7.26 -6.31 -7.64
C LYS A 17 6.50 -6.23 -8.96
N ASN A 18 7.20 -6.41 -10.08
CA ASN A 18 6.60 -6.40 -11.43
C ASN A 18 5.44 -7.41 -11.63
N ASN A 19 5.36 -8.45 -10.79
CA ASN A 19 4.25 -9.41 -10.80
C ASN A 19 3.04 -8.97 -9.94
N GLY A 20 3.01 -7.73 -9.45
CA GLY A 20 1.93 -7.16 -8.64
C GLY A 20 1.98 -7.53 -7.16
N VAL A 21 2.93 -8.37 -6.71
CA VAL A 21 3.02 -8.75 -5.28
C VAL A 21 3.59 -7.59 -4.47
N LEU A 22 2.88 -7.20 -3.39
CA LEU A 22 3.38 -6.21 -2.44
C LEU A 22 4.39 -6.87 -1.48
N PHE A 23 5.44 -6.14 -1.13
CA PHE A 23 6.48 -6.61 -0.23
C PHE A 23 7.08 -5.46 0.59
N SER A 24 7.79 -5.81 1.66
CA SER A 24 8.58 -4.86 2.45
C SER A 24 9.89 -4.55 1.71
N ALA A 25 10.06 -3.31 1.25
CA ALA A 25 11.23 -2.82 0.54
C ALA A 25 12.07 -1.89 1.45
N LEU A 26 13.39 -2.07 1.43
CA LEU A 26 14.33 -1.04 1.89
C LEU A 26 14.64 -0.15 0.70
N PHE A 27 14.23 1.11 0.77
CA PHE A 27 14.67 2.12 -0.19
C PHE A 27 15.95 2.74 0.37
N SER A 28 17.09 2.44 -0.25
CA SER A 28 18.33 3.15 0.06
C SER A 28 18.23 4.56 -0.51
N ALA A 29 18.84 5.56 0.13
CA ALA A 29 18.83 6.94 -0.38
C ALA A 29 19.43 7.08 -1.81
N GLN A 30 20.14 6.05 -2.29
CA GLN A 30 20.67 5.93 -3.63
C GLN A 30 19.63 5.40 -4.65
N ASP A 31 18.69 4.56 -4.20
CA ASP A 31 17.51 4.10 -4.95
C ASP A 31 16.41 5.17 -4.98
N SER A 32 16.82 6.42 -5.17
CA SER A 32 16.04 7.68 -5.09
C SER A 32 14.87 7.80 -6.07
N LEU A 33 14.49 6.73 -6.74
CA LEU A 33 13.26 6.69 -7.50
C LEU A 33 12.23 6.01 -6.63
N HIS A 34 11.56 6.83 -5.81
CA HIS A 34 10.11 6.67 -5.61
C HIS A 34 9.49 6.65 -7.01
N GLY A 35 9.49 5.46 -7.62
CA GLY A 35 8.96 5.27 -8.95
C GLY A 35 7.47 5.55 -8.91
N GLU A 36 6.85 5.78 -10.07
CA GLU A 36 5.39 5.80 -10.17
C GLU A 36 4.77 4.56 -9.51
N SER A 37 5.47 3.44 -9.53
CA SER A 37 5.11 2.17 -8.94
C SER A 37 4.97 2.20 -7.40
N GLU A 38 5.63 3.08 -6.65
CA GLU A 38 5.62 3.01 -5.17
C GLU A 38 4.65 4.01 -4.53
N SER A 39 3.79 4.59 -5.35
CA SER A 39 2.88 5.63 -4.93
C SER A 39 1.50 5.09 -4.60
N PHE A 40 1.07 5.27 -3.36
CA PHE A 40 -0.26 4.86 -2.91
C PHE A 40 -1.23 6.04 -2.83
N CYS A 41 -2.50 5.77 -3.10
CA CYS A 41 -3.62 6.69 -2.91
C CYS A 41 -4.71 6.00 -2.10
N VAL A 42 -5.12 6.62 -1.00
CA VAL A 42 -6.22 6.12 -0.15
C VAL A 42 -7.49 6.88 -0.51
N ARG A 43 -8.61 6.17 -0.70
CA ARG A 43 -9.93 6.77 -0.97
C ARG A 43 -10.99 6.14 -0.09
N ALA A 44 -12.03 6.89 0.26
CA ALA A 44 -13.19 6.32 0.96
C ALA A 44 -13.90 5.30 0.05
N HIS A 45 -14.26 4.15 0.61
CA HIS A 45 -15.05 3.14 -0.10
C HIS A 45 -16.56 3.40 0.10
N PRO A 46 -17.42 3.23 -0.92
CA PRO A 46 -18.86 3.49 -0.81
C PRO A 46 -19.55 2.68 0.30
N ASP A 47 -19.09 1.44 0.53
CA ASP A 47 -19.66 0.55 1.55
C ASP A 47 -19.00 0.73 2.94
N GLY A 48 -18.22 1.79 3.12
CA GLY A 48 -17.46 2.06 4.33
C GLY A 48 -16.01 1.56 4.29
N GLY A 49 -15.17 2.14 5.14
CA GLY A 49 -13.72 1.92 5.11
C GLY A 49 -13.05 2.66 3.96
N TYR A 50 -11.87 2.16 3.54
CA TYR A 50 -11.04 2.79 2.53
C TYR A 50 -10.57 1.80 1.48
N VAL A 51 -10.46 2.23 0.23
CA VAL A 51 -9.70 1.50 -0.80
C VAL A 51 -8.28 2.03 -0.82
N LEU A 52 -7.33 1.11 -0.73
CA LEU A 52 -5.93 1.40 -0.98
C LEU A 52 -5.63 1.17 -2.47
N LEU A 53 -5.19 2.21 -3.17
CA LEU A 53 -4.84 2.17 -4.58
C LEU A 53 -3.33 2.30 -4.76
N VAL A 54 -2.77 1.54 -5.67
CA VAL A 54 -1.36 1.63 -6.10
C VAL A 54 -1.31 2.25 -7.49
N LYS A 55 -0.44 3.24 -7.67
CA LYS A 55 -0.19 3.80 -8.99
C LYS A 55 0.53 2.76 -9.87
N GLN A 56 0.03 2.66 -11.09
CA GLN A 56 0.55 1.82 -12.17
C GLN A 56 0.78 2.72 -13.40
N ALA A 57 1.52 2.24 -14.39
CA ALA A 57 1.87 3.03 -15.58
C ALA A 57 0.65 3.67 -16.28
N CYS A 58 -0.51 3.01 -16.23
CA CYS A 58 -1.74 3.46 -16.88
C CYS A 58 -2.85 3.94 -15.92
N GLY A 59 -2.54 4.15 -14.64
CA GLY A 59 -3.51 4.68 -13.68
C GLY A 59 -3.33 4.15 -12.27
N PHE A 60 -4.44 3.72 -11.65
CA PHE A 60 -4.47 3.22 -10.29
C PHE A 60 -5.26 1.91 -10.24
N LEU A 61 -4.69 0.93 -9.54
CA LEU A 61 -5.33 -0.36 -9.29
C LEU A 61 -5.39 -0.61 -7.78
N PRO A 62 -6.47 -1.24 -7.28
CA PRO A 62 -6.64 -1.45 -5.86
C PRO A 62 -5.71 -2.53 -5.30
N VAL A 63 -5.46 -2.51 -4.01
CA VAL A 63 -4.82 -3.61 -3.30
C VAL A 63 -5.88 -4.64 -2.91
N GLN A 64 -5.57 -5.90 -3.17
CA GLN A 64 -6.38 -7.06 -2.82
C GLN A 64 -5.63 -8.04 -1.92
N ILE A 65 -6.38 -8.92 -1.26
CA ILE A 65 -5.85 -10.05 -0.50
C ILE A 65 -5.96 -11.30 -1.37
N CYS A 66 -4.83 -11.94 -1.62
CA CYS A 66 -4.73 -13.17 -2.38
C CYS A 66 -4.36 -14.34 -1.46
N MET A 67 -5.09 -15.44 -1.60
CA MET A 67 -4.89 -16.67 -0.82
C MET A 67 -4.81 -16.41 0.70
N ASP A 68 -5.61 -15.45 1.19
CA ASP A 68 -5.73 -15.01 2.58
C ASP A 68 -4.43 -14.61 3.28
N ARG A 69 -3.34 -14.39 2.53
CA ARG A 69 -2.00 -14.19 3.11
C ARG A 69 -1.14 -13.16 2.39
N TRP A 70 -1.41 -12.91 1.11
CA TRP A 70 -0.58 -12.04 0.28
C TRP A 70 -1.33 -10.80 -0.13
N LEU A 71 -0.68 -9.66 -0.02
CA LEU A 71 -1.19 -8.43 -0.60
C LEU A 71 -0.71 -8.33 -2.04
N MET A 72 -1.64 -8.11 -2.96
CA MET A 72 -1.35 -7.97 -4.38
C MET A 72 -2.05 -6.75 -4.95
N VAL A 73 -1.49 -6.21 -6.02
CA VAL A 73 -2.19 -5.25 -6.87
C VAL A 73 -3.27 -6.00 -7.65
N GLY A 74 -4.47 -5.43 -7.66
CA GLY A 74 -5.61 -5.88 -8.46
C GLY A 74 -5.31 -5.85 -9.96
N THR A 75 -5.94 -6.73 -10.71
CA THR A 75 -5.87 -6.75 -12.18
C THR A 75 -6.93 -5.87 -12.82
N ASN A 76 -7.98 -5.52 -12.06
CA ASN A 76 -9.02 -4.57 -12.45
C ASN A 76 -9.41 -3.67 -11.26
N LYS A 77 -10.31 -2.71 -11.50
CA LYS A 77 -10.69 -1.69 -10.50
C LYS A 77 -11.66 -2.20 -9.42
N ASP A 78 -12.28 -3.35 -9.64
CA ASP A 78 -13.36 -3.89 -8.81
C ASP A 78 -12.86 -4.98 -7.84
N GLU A 79 -11.59 -5.38 -7.93
CA GLU A 79 -10.93 -6.35 -7.05
C GLU A 79 -10.48 -5.78 -5.69
N GLY A 80 -10.78 -4.52 -5.41
CA GLY A 80 -10.35 -3.88 -4.18
C GLY A 80 -11.05 -4.42 -2.93
N VAL A 81 -10.31 -4.44 -1.82
CA VAL A 81 -10.88 -4.72 -0.51
C VAL A 81 -10.98 -3.44 0.33
N ALA A 82 -11.95 -3.40 1.24
CA ALA A 82 -12.08 -2.32 2.21
C ALA A 82 -11.05 -2.47 3.33
N TRP A 83 -10.31 -1.39 3.57
CA TRP A 83 -9.29 -1.25 4.60
C TRP A 83 -9.80 -0.39 5.74
N GLU A 84 -9.47 -0.79 6.96
CA GLU A 84 -9.66 0.03 8.16
C GLU A 84 -8.28 0.47 8.69
N PHE A 85 -8.13 1.78 8.91
CA PHE A 85 -6.93 2.34 9.51
C PHE A 85 -7.18 2.64 10.99
N ILE A 86 -6.66 1.77 11.85
CA ILE A 86 -6.80 1.90 13.30
C ILE A 86 -5.64 2.75 13.82
N ARG A 87 -5.96 3.85 14.51
CA ARG A 87 -4.96 4.62 15.23
C ARG A 87 -4.57 3.87 16.49
N VAL A 88 -3.37 3.32 16.51
CA VAL A 88 -2.77 2.77 17.73
C VAL A 88 -2.40 3.97 18.62
N LYS A 89 -2.92 4.01 19.85
CA LYS A 89 -2.47 4.97 20.86
C LYS A 89 -1.11 4.49 21.35
N ASP A 90 -0.12 5.38 21.43
CA ASP A 90 1.19 5.04 21.99
C ASP A 90 1.03 4.54 23.44
N GLU A 91 1.40 3.29 23.70
CA GLU A 91 1.47 2.72 25.06
C GLU A 91 2.74 3.16 25.82
N HIS A 92 3.43 4.23 25.38
CA HIS A 92 4.68 4.73 25.97
C HIS A 92 4.59 6.15 26.53
N ALA A 93 3.40 6.62 26.92
CA ALA A 93 3.27 7.78 27.79
C ALA A 93 3.32 7.32 29.26
N ILE A 94 4.53 7.12 29.79
CA ILE A 94 4.82 7.12 31.24
C ILE A 94 5.80 8.25 31.52
#